data_AF-A0A9P7MJC8-F1
#
_entry.id   AF-A0A9P7MJC8-F1
#
_cell.length_a   1.000
_cell.length_b   1.000
_cell.length_c   1.000
_cell.angle_alpha   90.00
_cell.angle_beta   90.00
_cell.angle_gamma   90.00
#
_symmetry.space_group_name_H-M   'P 1'
#
loop_
_entity.id
_entity.type
_entity.pdbx_description
1 polymer ?
#
loop_
_entity_poly.entity_id
_entity_poly.type
_entity_poly.pdbx_seq_one_letter_code
_entity_poly.pdbx_strand_id
1 'polypeptide(L)' 'MDYNALPVPQACYADFCLIPVGTNKVSVADEIAQVQRVLQASGLKYTLHSAGTTVDKAQTAEDKVKRVQDLLKPST' A
#
# COMPACT_ATOMS: atom_id res chain seq x y z
N MET A 1 -18.44 9.91 -14.97
CA MET A 1 -17.83 10.27 -13.67
C MET A 1 -16.34 10.07 -13.84
N ASP A 2 -15.53 11.11 -13.71
CA ASP A 2 -14.07 10.98 -13.85
C ASP A 2 -13.46 10.64 -12.48
N TYR A 3 -13.11 9.38 -12.28
CA TYR A 3 -12.53 8.91 -11.02
C TYR A 3 -11.11 9.43 -10.79
N ASN A 4 -10.40 9.87 -11.83
CA ASN A 4 -9.05 10.42 -11.70
C ASN A 4 -9.06 11.85 -11.15
N ALA A 5 -10.19 12.55 -11.24
CA ALA A 5 -10.38 13.88 -10.65
C ALA A 5 -10.67 13.84 -9.15
N LEU A 6 -10.83 12.65 -8.55
CA LEU A 6 -11.06 12.51 -7.11
C LEU A 6 -9.75 12.69 -6.33
N PRO A 7 -9.72 13.51 -5.27
CA PRO A 7 -8.52 13.68 -4.47
C PRO A 7 -8.16 12.36 -3.79
N VAL A 8 -6.92 11.90 -3.99
CA VAL A 8 -6.41 10.69 -3.34
C VAL A 8 -6.42 10.89 -1.82
N PRO A 9 -6.97 9.94 -1.04
CA PRO A 9 -6.93 9.99 0.42
C PRO A 9 -5.49 10.16 0.93
N GLN A 10 -5.33 10.91 2.02
CA GLN A 10 -4.00 11.17 2.58
C GLN A 10 -3.35 9.87 3.07
N ALA A 11 -4.12 9.07 3.80
CA ALA A 11 -3.70 7.76 4.30
C ALA A 11 -4.51 6.65 3.62
N CYS A 12 -3.88 5.50 3.44
CA CYS A 12 -4.52 4.30 2.94
C CYS A 12 -3.90 3.10 3.63
N TYR A 13 -4.77 2.22 4.13
CA TYR A 13 -4.44 0.84 4.44
C TYR A 13 -4.98 0.00 3.29
N ALA A 14 -4.12 -0.83 2.73
CA ALA A 14 -4.52 -1.80 1.72
C ALA A 14 -4.17 -3.20 2.23
N ASP A 15 -5.14 -4.10 2.16
CA ASP A 15 -4.91 -5.51 2.41
C ASP A 15 -4.99 -6.27 1.10
N PHE A 16 -4.04 -7.18 0.88
CA PHE A 16 -4.03 -7.99 -0.32
C PHE A 16 -3.62 -9.43 -0.04
N CYS A 17 -4.16 -10.33 -0.85
CA CYS A 17 -3.80 -11.74 -0.86
C CYS A 17 -3.31 -12.12 -2.26
N LEU A 18 -2.08 -12.61 -2.37
CA LEU A 18 -1.49 -13.03 -3.63
C LEU A 18 -1.70 -14.54 -3.82
N ILE A 19 -2.44 -14.91 -4.86
CA ILE A 19 -2.68 -16.30 -5.24
C ILE A 19 -2.04 -16.56 -6.61
N PRO A 20 -0.84 -17.15 -6.66
CA PRO A 20 -0.20 -17.47 -7.92
C PRO A 20 -0.91 -18.65 -8.60
N VAL A 21 -1.14 -18.53 -9.91
CA VAL A 21 -1.86 -19.54 -10.72
C VAL A 21 -0.89 -20.18 -11.70
N GLY A 22 -0.99 -21.51 -11.87
CA GLY A 22 -0.18 -22.25 -12.85
C GLY A 22 1.24 -22.62 -12.39
N THR A 23 1.51 -22.60 -11.08
CA THR A 23 2.83 -22.92 -10.52
C THR A 23 3.17 -24.42 -10.51
N ASN A 24 2.20 -25.30 -10.80
CA ASN A 24 2.30 -26.76 -10.65
C ASN A 24 2.73 -27.21 -9.24
N LYS A 25 2.58 -26.35 -8.22
CA LYS A 25 2.91 -26.61 -6.82
C LYS A 25 1.70 -26.26 -5.95
N VAL A 26 1.49 -27.06 -4.89
CA VAL A 26 0.42 -26.81 -3.89
C VAL A 26 0.80 -25.69 -2.93
N SER A 27 2.09 -25.61 -2.57
CA SER A 27 2.59 -24.55 -1.68
C SER A 27 2.90 -23.28 -2.47
N VAL A 28 2.57 -22.14 -1.87
CA VAL A 28 2.85 -20.79 -2.38
C VAL A 28 3.88 -20.04 -1.51
N ALA A 29 4.56 -20.75 -0.60
CA ALA A 29 5.42 -20.13 0.41
C ALA A 29 6.61 -19.37 -0.21
N ASP A 30 7.15 -19.86 -1.32
CA ASP A 30 8.28 -19.23 -2.01
C ASP A 30 7.88 -17.86 -2.57
N GLU A 31 6.69 -17.78 -3.18
CA GLU A 31 6.12 -16.56 -3.75
C GLU A 31 5.78 -15.55 -2.65
N ILE A 32 5.16 -16.00 -1.55
CA ILE A 32 4.90 -15.13 -0.41
C ILE A 32 6.21 -14.60 0.19
N ALA A 33 7.25 -15.44 0.31
CA ALA A 33 8.55 -14.98 0.78
C ALA A 33 9.20 -13.94 -0.17
N GLN A 34 8.99 -14.06 -1.49
CA GLN A 34 9.41 -13.03 -2.44
C GLN A 34 8.67 -11.71 -2.23
N VAL A 35 7.35 -11.75 -2.03
CA VAL A 35 6.56 -10.55 -1.71
C VAL A 35 7.09 -9.86 -0.45
N GLN A 36 7.38 -10.62 0.62
CA GLN A 36 7.93 -10.04 1.85
C GLN A 36 9.27 -9.34 1.62
N ARG A 37 10.15 -9.89 0.77
CA ARG A 37 11.42 -9.23 0.40
C ARG A 37 11.19 -7.92 -0.37
N VAL A 38 10.23 -7.90 -1.29
CA VAL A 38 9.87 -6.69 -2.04
C VAL A 38 9.30 -5.62 -1.11
N LEU A 39 8.40 -6.00 -0.20
CA LEU A 39 7.84 -5.09 0.79
C LEU A 39 8.90 -4.54 1.73
N GLN A 40 9.83 -5.37 2.20
CA GLN A 40 10.98 -4.92 2.98
C GLN A 40 11.84 -3.90 2.23
N ALA A 41 12.11 -4.13 0.94
CA ALA A 41 12.87 -3.21 0.11
C ALA A 41 12.11 -1.90 -0.23
N SER A 42 10.78 -1.93 -0.19
CA SER A 42 9.93 -0.76 -0.51
C SER A 42 9.94 0.32 0.58
N GLY A 43 10.34 -0.01 1.80
CA GLY A 43 10.25 0.89 2.95
C GLY A 43 8.82 1.17 3.43
N LEU A 44 7.81 0.51 2.85
CA LEU A 44 6.45 0.56 3.36
C LEU A 44 6.38 -0.08 4.74
N LYS A 45 5.45 0.40 5.57
CA LYS A 45 5.07 -0.33 6.78
C LYS A 45 4.11 -1.44 6.36
N TYR A 46 4.37 -2.66 6.77
CA TYR A 46 3.53 -3.80 6.41
C TYR A 46 3.48 -4.85 7.52
N THR A 47 2.41 -5.64 7.49
CA THR A 47 2.17 -6.74 8.43
C THR A 47 1.63 -7.94 7.65
N LEU A 48 2.38 -9.04 7.64
CA LEU A 48 1.90 -10.33 7.14
C LEU A 48 0.99 -11.00 8.17
N HIS A 49 -0.12 -11.57 7.72
CA HIS A 49 -0.99 -12.42 8.53
C HIS A 49 -1.45 -13.65 7.72
N SER A 50 -2.25 -14.52 8.33
CA SER A 50 -2.64 -15.81 7.73
C SER A 50 -3.44 -15.72 6.43
N ALA A 51 -4.08 -14.57 6.15
CA ALA A 51 -4.99 -14.40 5.02
C ALA A 51 -4.51 -13.38 3.98
N GLY A 52 -3.34 -12.76 4.19
CA GLY A 52 -2.89 -11.65 3.35
C GLY A 52 -1.75 -10.87 3.97
N THR A 53 -1.44 -9.75 3.35
CA THR A 53 -0.52 -8.75 3.88
C THR A 53 -1.17 -7.39 3.84
N THR A 54 -1.20 -6.74 5.00
CA THR A 54 -1.62 -5.35 5.11
C THR A 54 -0.43 -4.46 4.86
N VAL A 55 -0.56 -3.47 3.98
CA VAL A 55 0.42 -2.40 3.75
C VAL A 55 -0.17 -1.06 4.15
N ASP A 56 0.67 -0.21 4.71
CA ASP A 56 0.37 1.13 5.18
C ASP A 56 1.33 2.11 4.50
N LYS A 57 0.76 3.21 4.01
CA LYS A 57 1.57 4.35 3.58
C LYS A 57 1.87 5.21 4.81
N ALA A 58 3.04 5.00 5.39
CA ALA A 58 3.53 5.83 6.49
C ALA A 58 3.49 7.32 6.09
N GLN A 59 2.84 8.13 6.93
CA GLN A 59 2.83 9.59 6.81
C GLN A 59 3.32 10.19 8.12
N THR A 60 4.34 11.05 8.03
CA THR A 60 4.83 11.84 9.15
C THR A 60 3.81 12.94 9.54
N ALA A 61 4.00 13.57 10.69
CA ALA A 61 3.17 14.72 11.08
C ALA A 61 3.39 15.90 10.11
N GLU A 62 4.62 16.06 9.63
CA GLU A 62 5.03 17.03 8.63
C GLU A 62 4.33 16.77 7.29
N ASP A 63 4.23 15.51 6.86
CA ASP A 63 3.47 15.13 5.65
C ASP A 63 1.99 15.54 5.77
N LYS A 64 1.41 15.41 6.97
CA LYS A 64 0.03 15.85 7.25
C LYS A 64 -0.11 17.37 7.19
N VAL A 65 0.79 18.11 7.83
CA VAL A 65 0.79 19.58 7.81
C VAL A 65 0.95 20.10 6.38
N LYS A 66 1.92 19.57 5.63
CA LYS A 66 2.16 19.95 4.24
C LYS A 66 0.95 19.66 3.36
N ARG A 67 0.31 18.50 3.54
CA ARG A 67 -0.88 18.14 2.78
C ARG A 67 -2.08 19.04 3.10
N VAL A 68 -2.26 19.48 4.35
CA VAL A 68 -3.26 20.48 4.73
C VAL A 68 -2.95 21.82 4.08
N GLN A 69 -1.70 22.28 4.13
CA GLN A 69 -1.28 23.52 3.46
C GLN A 69 -1.54 23.46 1.95
N ASP A 70 -1.27 22.33 1.30
CA ASP A 70 -1.51 22.14 -0.14
C ASP A 70 -3.01 22.15 -0.49
N LEU A 71 -3.88 21.65 0.39
CA LEU A 71 -5.35 21.73 0.21
C LEU A 71 -5.89 23.15 0.41
N LEU A 72 -5.24 23.94 1.24
CA LEU A 72 -5.67 25.31 1.57
C LEU A 72 -5.16 26.35 0.57
N LYS A 73 -4.24 25.98 -0.34
CA LYS A 73 -3.82 26.87 -1.42
C LYS A 73 -5.01 27.11 -2.35
N PRO A 74 -5.46 28.36 -2.53
CA PRO A 74 -6.56 28.66 -3.43
C PRO A 74 -6.19 28.23 -4.85
N SER A 75 -7.08 27.48 -5.49
CA SER A 75 -6.95 27.09 -6.88
C SER A 75 -6.91 28.36 -7.73
N THR A 76 -5.70 28.74 -8.17
CA THR A 76 -5.49 29.82 -9.13
C THR A 76 -5.85 29.33 -10.52
#